data_AF-A0A1J5QID6-F1
#
_entry.id   AF-A0A1J5QID6-F1
#
_cell.length_a   1.000
_cell.length_b   1.000
_cell.length_c   1.000
_cell.angle_alpha   90.00
_cell.angle_beta   90.00
_cell.angle_gamma   90.00
#
_symmetry.space_group_name_H-M   'P 1'
#
loop_
_entity.id
_entity.type
_entity.pdbx_description
1 polymer ?
#
loop_
_entity_poly.entity_id
_entity_poly.type
_entity_poly.pdbx_seq_one_letter_code
_entity_poly.pdbx_strand_id
1 'polypeptide(L)'
;MRACLRLALAGVAALLLGGCGSLLPRGDVHTELPWRDYAQARAAYKAIRPYHTTMVELRNRGVDPERTPNVKLLSYADILRELVPAGANSVPLDPGINDCLHRQHACVGYAIAQRHVETRRVGNFWADFLNFRRETRTRGWAYKMLVLSVDGKIVYKLWSGEPNIAQDQVDRNPLGPLQSSGDTAVGRLF
;
A
#
# COMPACT_ATOMS: atom_id res chain seq x y z
N MET A 1 -29.84 -48.81 23.73
CA MET A 1 -30.04 -47.36 23.58
C MET A 1 -28.94 -46.48 24.17
N ARG A 2 -28.48 -46.68 25.42
CA ARG A 2 -27.45 -45.82 26.05
C ARG A 2 -26.06 -45.85 25.38
N ALA A 3 -25.67 -46.96 24.75
CA ALA A 3 -24.38 -47.08 24.06
C ALA A 3 -24.35 -46.30 22.72
N CYS A 4 -25.41 -46.38 21.91
CA CYS A 4 -25.54 -45.58 20.68
C CYS A 4 -25.58 -44.08 20.97
N LEU A 5 -26.21 -43.67 22.09
CA LEU A 5 -26.25 -42.26 22.51
C LEU A 5 -24.86 -41.73 22.88
N ARG A 6 -24.02 -42.54 23.55
CA ARG A 6 -22.64 -42.18 23.90
C ARG A 6 -21.72 -42.07 22.69
N LEU A 7 -21.89 -42.96 21.71
CA LEU A 7 -21.15 -42.92 20.43
C LEU A 7 -21.55 -41.70 19.59
N ALA A 8 -22.83 -41.34 19.56
CA ALA A 8 -23.30 -40.12 18.90
C ALA A 8 -22.75 -38.85 19.59
N LEU A 9 -22.72 -38.81 20.92
CA LEU A 9 -22.18 -37.68 21.69
C LEU A 9 -20.66 -37.51 21.47
N ALA A 10 -19.91 -38.61 21.40
CA ALA A 10 -18.47 -38.60 21.12
C ALA A 10 -18.15 -38.14 19.68
N GLY A 11 -18.99 -38.54 18.71
CA GLY A 11 -18.87 -38.09 17.32
C GLY A 11 -19.10 -36.57 17.18
N VAL A 12 -20.11 -36.03 17.86
CA VAL A 12 -20.38 -34.58 17.88
C VAL A 12 -19.24 -33.80 18.58
N ALA A 13 -18.68 -34.32 19.67
CA ALA A 13 -17.55 -33.70 20.35
C ALA A 13 -16.28 -33.65 19.48
N ALA A 14 -16.01 -34.69 18.68
CA ALA A 14 -14.88 -34.71 17.75
C ALA A 14 -15.07 -33.72 16.58
N LEU A 15 -16.31 -33.55 16.09
CA LEU A 15 -16.66 -32.56 15.06
C LEU A 15 -16.55 -31.12 15.57
N LEU A 16 -16.82 -30.86 16.86
CA LEU A 16 -16.65 -29.54 17.47
C LEU A 16 -15.18 -29.14 17.68
N LEU A 17 -14.27 -30.10 17.83
CA LEU A 17 -12.84 -29.84 18.04
C LEU A 17 -12.04 -29.65 16.73
N GLY A 18 -12.56 -30.14 15.60
CA GLY A 18 -11.87 -30.08 14.30
C GLY A 18 -12.05 -28.79 13.48
N GLY A 19 -12.90 -27.86 13.92
CA GLY A 19 -13.38 -26.74 13.07
C GLY A 19 -12.57 -25.43 13.10
N CYS A 20 -11.63 -25.23 14.02
CA CYS A 20 -11.11 -23.88 14.33
C CYS A 20 -9.98 -23.35 13.43
N GLY A 21 -9.54 -24.10 12.41
CA GLY A 21 -8.45 -23.64 11.53
C GLY A 21 -8.83 -22.53 10.54
N SER A 22 -10.13 -22.35 10.25
CA SER A 22 -10.60 -21.41 9.21
C SER A 22 -11.05 -20.04 9.74
N LEU A 23 -11.11 -19.84 11.07
CA LEU A 23 -11.67 -18.63 11.69
C LEU A 23 -10.67 -17.47 11.83
N LEU A 24 -9.47 -17.59 11.26
CA LEU A 24 -8.47 -16.52 11.34
C LEU A 24 -8.85 -15.34 10.43
N PRO A 25 -8.83 -14.09 10.95
CA PRO A 25 -9.10 -12.91 10.15
C PRO A 25 -8.17 -12.78 8.95
N ARG A 26 -8.75 -12.32 7.83
CA ARG A 26 -8.01 -11.90 6.64
C ARG A 26 -8.35 -10.44 6.39
N GLY A 27 -7.35 -9.63 6.11
CA GLY A 27 -7.52 -8.24 5.71
C GLY A 27 -6.89 -8.05 4.35
N ASP A 28 -7.63 -7.46 3.42
CA ASP A 28 -7.07 -7.03 2.15
C ASP A 28 -7.17 -5.51 2.03
N VAL A 29 -6.10 -4.90 1.55
CA VAL A 29 -6.03 -3.47 1.30
C VAL A 29 -5.72 -3.30 -0.18
N HIS A 30 -6.78 -3.05 -0.95
CA HIS A 30 -6.69 -2.65 -2.34
C HIS A 30 -6.95 -1.16 -2.45
N THR A 31 -5.97 -0.39 -2.90
CA THR A 31 -6.24 0.94 -3.44
C THR A 31 -7.00 0.78 -4.75
N GLU A 32 -8.15 1.44 -4.96
CA GLU A 32 -8.85 1.37 -6.24
C GLU A 32 -7.94 1.82 -7.40
N LEU A 33 -7.97 1.04 -8.47
CA LEU A 33 -6.84 0.84 -9.39
C LEU A 33 -7.02 1.59 -10.72
N PRO A 34 -5.91 2.12 -11.26
CA PRO A 34 -5.64 2.07 -12.70
C PRO A 34 -4.92 0.77 -13.13
N TRP A 35 -4.09 0.13 -12.29
CA TRP A 35 -3.27 -1.04 -12.70
C TRP A 35 -3.48 -2.31 -11.88
N ARG A 36 -3.64 -3.45 -12.54
CA ARG A 36 -3.84 -4.77 -11.92
C ARG A 36 -2.60 -5.32 -11.22
N ASP A 37 -1.42 -5.06 -11.77
CA ASP A 37 -0.15 -5.56 -11.24
C ASP A 37 0.99 -4.55 -11.42
N TYR A 38 2.10 -4.84 -10.75
CA TYR A 38 3.31 -4.01 -10.79
C TYR A 38 3.90 -3.90 -12.21
N ALA A 39 3.78 -4.95 -13.04
CA ALA A 39 4.35 -4.95 -14.39
C ALA A 39 3.57 -3.99 -15.30
N GLN A 40 2.25 -3.95 -15.17
CA GLN A 40 1.38 -3.03 -15.89
C GLN A 40 1.67 -1.57 -15.49
N ALA A 41 1.84 -1.30 -14.20
CA ALA A 41 2.20 0.03 -13.72
C ALA A 41 3.57 0.47 -14.29
N ARG A 42 4.56 -0.43 -14.28
CA ARG A 42 5.88 -0.19 -14.88
C ARG A 42 5.81 0.01 -16.40
N ALA A 43 4.94 -0.73 -17.09
CA ALA A 43 4.72 -0.57 -18.53
C ALA A 43 4.10 0.80 -18.86
N ALA A 44 3.12 1.24 -18.08
CA ALA A 44 2.52 2.56 -18.21
C ALA A 44 3.57 3.67 -18.05
N TYR A 45 4.43 3.59 -17.01
CA TYR A 45 5.54 4.53 -16.84
C TYR A 45 6.52 4.54 -18.03
N LYS A 46 6.86 3.36 -18.57
CA LYS A 46 7.78 3.24 -19.71
C LYS A 46 7.22 3.90 -20.98
N ALA A 47 5.91 3.84 -21.18
CA ALA A 47 5.25 4.43 -22.34
C ALA A 47 5.31 5.97 -22.38
N ILE A 48 5.43 6.62 -21.21
CA ILE A 48 5.48 8.09 -21.11
C ILE A 48 6.83 8.60 -21.62
N ARG A 49 6.83 9.48 -22.62
CA ARG A 49 8.03 10.14 -23.12
C ARG A 49 7.98 11.63 -22.76
N PRO A 50 8.91 12.13 -21.91
CA PRO A 50 9.02 13.56 -21.64
C PRO A 50 9.11 14.37 -22.95
N TYR A 51 8.51 15.55 -22.95
CA TYR A 51 8.34 16.50 -24.06
C TYR A 51 7.51 16.00 -25.27
N HIS A 52 7.08 14.73 -25.27
CA HIS A 52 6.27 14.14 -26.34
C HIS A 52 4.88 13.73 -25.89
N THR A 53 4.76 13.12 -24.71
CA THR A 53 3.48 12.70 -24.15
C THR A 53 2.73 13.89 -23.55
N THR A 54 1.43 13.95 -23.80
CA THR A 54 0.55 14.99 -23.26
C THR A 54 -0.28 14.45 -22.09
N MET A 55 -0.76 15.35 -21.24
CA MET A 55 -1.70 15.01 -20.17
C MET A 55 -3.01 14.42 -20.71
N VAL A 56 -3.46 14.86 -21.88
CA VAL A 56 -4.65 14.29 -22.54
C VAL A 56 -4.43 12.82 -22.90
N GLU A 57 -3.24 12.49 -23.41
CA GLU A 57 -2.90 11.10 -23.73
C GLU A 57 -2.82 10.23 -22.46
N LEU A 58 -2.32 10.79 -21.35
CA LEU A 58 -2.30 10.10 -20.06
C LEU A 58 -3.71 9.85 -19.50
N ARG A 59 -4.61 10.84 -19.61
CA ARG A 59 -6.03 10.68 -19.25
C ARG A 59 -6.69 9.57 -20.05
N ASN A 60 -6.48 9.53 -21.36
CA ASN A 60 -7.00 8.47 -22.23
C ASN A 60 -6.45 7.07 -21.88
N ARG A 61 -5.31 7.00 -21.20
CA ARG A 61 -4.70 5.75 -20.71
C ARG A 61 -5.13 5.38 -19.29
N GLY A 62 -6.12 6.08 -18.72
CA GLY A 62 -6.69 5.79 -17.40
C GLY A 62 -5.95 6.48 -16.25
N VAL A 63 -5.14 7.50 -16.53
CA VAL A 63 -4.52 8.35 -15.51
C VAL A 63 -5.15 9.73 -15.59
N ASP A 64 -6.33 9.86 -14.98
CA ASP A 64 -7.09 11.11 -14.93
C ASP A 64 -7.21 11.62 -13.49
N PRO A 65 -6.65 12.79 -13.15
CA PRO A 65 -6.73 13.36 -11.81
C PRO A 65 -8.16 13.54 -11.28
N GLU A 66 -9.16 13.69 -12.16
CA GLU A 66 -10.55 13.93 -11.77
C GLU A 66 -11.36 12.65 -11.64
N ARG A 67 -10.93 11.56 -12.30
CA ARG A 67 -11.69 10.31 -12.39
C ARG A 67 -10.99 9.11 -11.77
N THR A 68 -9.66 9.13 -11.76
CA THR A 68 -8.83 8.08 -11.20
C THR A 68 -8.65 8.36 -9.71
N PRO A 69 -9.08 7.45 -8.83
CA PRO A 69 -8.90 7.63 -7.39
C PRO A 69 -7.41 7.61 -7.05
N ASN A 70 -7.04 8.29 -5.95
CA ASN A 70 -5.68 8.31 -5.41
C ASN A 70 -4.61 8.95 -6.32
N VAL A 71 -5.02 9.82 -7.25
CA VAL A 71 -4.12 10.75 -7.95
C VAL A 71 -4.02 12.04 -7.14
N LYS A 72 -2.83 12.34 -6.63
CA LYS A 72 -2.55 13.57 -5.90
C LYS A 72 -2.06 14.63 -6.86
N LEU A 73 -2.77 15.76 -6.91
CA LEU A 73 -2.29 16.97 -7.57
C LEU A 73 -1.23 17.63 -6.68
N LEU A 74 -0.06 17.93 -7.25
CA LEU A 74 1.03 18.60 -6.58
C LEU A 74 1.09 20.05 -7.05
N SER A 75 0.98 20.97 -6.10
CA SER A 75 1.25 22.39 -6.32
C SER A 75 2.75 22.63 -6.48
N TYR A 76 3.14 23.85 -6.91
CA TYR A 76 4.53 24.28 -6.94
C TYR A 76 5.28 24.03 -5.62
N ALA A 77 4.64 24.32 -4.47
CA ALA A 77 5.24 24.09 -3.15
C ALA A 77 5.39 22.61 -2.80
N ASP A 78 4.48 21.74 -3.28
CA ASP A 78 4.61 20.29 -3.11
C ASP A 78 5.76 19.73 -3.95
N ILE A 79 5.88 20.19 -5.20
CA ILE A 79 6.95 19.79 -6.12
C ILE A 79 8.32 20.15 -5.53
N LEU A 80 8.48 21.37 -5.01
CA LEU A 80 9.70 21.79 -4.34
C LEU A 80 10.04 20.89 -3.15
N ARG A 81 9.08 20.60 -2.27
CA ARG A 81 9.32 19.76 -1.09
C ARG A 81 9.65 18.31 -1.43
N GLU A 82 9.09 17.78 -2.51
CA GLU A 82 9.25 16.38 -2.88
C GLU A 82 10.49 16.12 -3.75
N LEU A 83 10.88 17.08 -4.60
CA LEU A 83 11.96 16.90 -5.58
C LEU A 83 13.23 17.68 -5.28
N VAL A 84 13.16 18.76 -4.51
CA VAL A 84 14.32 19.60 -4.19
C VAL A 84 14.73 19.33 -2.74
N PRO A 85 15.85 18.64 -2.50
CA PRO A 85 16.37 18.44 -1.15
C PRO A 85 16.64 19.79 -0.48
N ALA A 86 16.39 19.87 0.83
CA ALA A 86 16.71 21.08 1.60
C ALA A 86 18.21 21.38 1.48
N GLY A 87 18.55 22.60 1.05
CA GLY A 87 19.95 23.03 0.87
C GLY A 87 20.60 22.61 -0.45
N ALA A 88 19.83 22.13 -1.44
CA ALA A 88 20.32 21.69 -2.75
C ALA A 88 20.80 22.83 -3.69
N ASN A 89 21.39 23.90 -3.16
CA ASN A 89 21.88 25.05 -3.94
C ASN A 89 22.97 24.67 -4.96
N SER A 90 23.55 23.46 -4.86
CA SER A 90 24.65 22.97 -5.69
C SER A 90 24.35 21.64 -6.41
N VAL A 91 23.16 21.06 -6.25
CA VAL A 91 22.83 19.78 -6.90
C VAL A 91 22.24 20.07 -8.28
N PRO A 92 22.81 19.52 -9.37
CA PRO A 92 22.23 19.67 -10.69
C PRO A 92 20.87 18.97 -10.73
N LEU A 93 19.82 19.78 -10.90
CA LEU A 93 18.45 19.29 -11.10
C LEU A 93 18.26 18.81 -12.54
N ASP A 94 17.37 17.84 -12.72
CA ASP A 94 16.96 17.39 -14.05
C ASP A 94 16.39 18.56 -14.87
N PRO A 95 16.70 18.67 -16.18
CA PRO A 95 16.19 19.75 -17.03
C PRO A 95 14.67 19.91 -16.99
N GLY A 96 13.90 18.82 -16.89
CA GLY A 96 12.44 18.86 -16.80
C GLY A 96 11.92 19.40 -15.46
N ILE A 97 12.68 19.17 -14.38
CA ILE A 97 12.39 19.80 -13.08
C ILE A 97 12.65 21.30 -13.18
N ASN A 98 13.80 21.69 -13.74
CA ASN A 98 14.13 23.11 -13.93
C ASN A 98 13.07 23.83 -14.78
N ASP A 99 12.66 23.27 -15.92
CA ASP A 99 11.63 23.87 -16.77
C ASP A 99 10.31 24.06 -16.02
N CYS A 100 9.87 23.03 -15.27
CA CYS A 100 8.72 23.14 -14.38
C CYS A 100 8.85 24.28 -13.35
N LEU A 101 10.01 24.40 -12.68
CA LEU A 101 10.23 25.43 -11.67
C LEU A 101 10.24 26.84 -12.25
N HIS A 102 10.80 27.04 -13.46
CA HIS A 102 10.79 28.33 -14.14
C HIS A 102 9.38 28.78 -14.55
N ARG A 103 8.47 27.83 -14.78
CA ARG A 103 7.09 28.09 -15.23
C ARG A 103 6.08 28.28 -14.10
N GLN A 104 6.48 28.04 -12.84
CA GLN A 104 5.71 28.30 -11.63
C GLN A 104 4.27 27.74 -11.71
N HIS A 105 3.26 28.61 -11.87
CA HIS A 105 1.84 28.25 -11.88
C HIS A 105 1.42 27.40 -13.08
N ALA A 106 2.15 27.45 -14.19
CA ALA A 106 1.88 26.61 -15.36
C ALA A 106 2.41 25.17 -15.17
N CYS A 107 3.23 24.92 -14.13
CA CYS A 107 3.66 23.58 -13.78
C CYS A 107 2.71 22.91 -12.78
N VAL A 108 2.26 21.72 -13.15
CA VAL A 108 1.39 20.89 -12.32
C VAL A 108 2.01 19.51 -12.20
N GLY A 109 2.16 19.03 -10.96
CA GLY A 109 2.63 17.68 -10.69
C GLY A 109 1.46 16.74 -10.44
N TYR A 110 1.62 15.49 -10.87
CA TYR A 110 0.65 14.42 -10.61
C TYR A 110 1.40 13.26 -9.98
N ALA A 111 1.06 12.94 -8.74
CA ALA A 111 1.60 11.80 -8.02
C ALA A 111 0.53 10.73 -7.88
N ILE A 112 0.80 9.55 -8.44
CA ILE A 112 -0.07 8.39 -8.38
C ILE A 112 0.60 7.39 -7.46
N ALA A 113 -0.07 7.00 -6.39
CA ALA A 113 0.41 6.00 -5.44
C ALA A 113 -0.61 4.88 -5.36
N GLN A 114 -0.17 3.67 -5.67
CA GLN A 114 -1.01 2.49 -5.66
C GLN A 114 -0.34 1.40 -4.82
N ARG A 115 -1.08 0.85 -3.87
CA ARG A 115 -0.63 -0.24 -3.01
C ARG A 115 -1.66 -1.35 -3.06
N HIS A 116 -1.18 -2.56 -3.35
CA HIS A 116 -2.00 -3.75 -3.36
C HIS A 116 -1.36 -4.75 -2.41
N VAL A 117 -1.93 -4.88 -1.21
CA VAL A 117 -1.34 -5.68 -0.15
C VAL A 117 -2.40 -6.51 0.54
N GLU A 118 -2.17 -7.81 0.53
CA GLU A 118 -2.97 -8.78 1.24
C GLU A 118 -2.28 -9.14 2.55
N THR A 119 -3.04 -9.10 3.64
CA THR A 119 -2.57 -9.46 4.98
C THR A 119 -3.38 -10.63 5.51
N ARG A 120 -2.70 -11.73 5.85
CA ARG A 120 -3.34 -12.93 6.39
C ARG A 120 -2.76 -13.27 7.75
N ARG A 121 -3.63 -13.52 8.73
CA ARG A 121 -3.24 -14.18 9.97
C ARG A 121 -3.12 -15.68 9.76
N VAL A 122 -2.05 -16.25 10.28
CA VAL A 122 -1.76 -17.68 10.16
C VAL A 122 -1.41 -18.27 11.53
N GLY A 123 -1.46 -19.59 11.65
CA GLY A 123 -1.10 -20.31 12.87
C GLY A 123 -2.31 -20.77 13.68
N ASN A 124 -2.16 -20.85 14.99
CA ASN A 124 -3.18 -21.39 15.88
C ASN A 124 -4.18 -20.31 16.31
N PHE A 125 -5.47 -20.54 16.03
CA PHE A 125 -6.55 -19.62 16.40
C PHE A 125 -6.57 -19.27 17.89
N TRP A 126 -6.46 -20.26 18.79
CA TRP A 126 -6.53 -20.01 20.22
C TRP A 126 -5.33 -19.21 20.74
N ALA A 127 -4.14 -19.47 20.22
CA ALA A 127 -2.95 -18.69 20.55
C ALA A 127 -3.07 -17.23 20.10
N ASP A 128 -3.70 -16.96 18.95
CA ASP A 128 -3.98 -15.59 18.49
C ASP A 128 -5.11 -14.94 19.30
N PHE A 129 -6.22 -15.66 19.52
CA PHE A 129 -7.40 -15.16 20.24
C PHE A 129 -7.09 -14.82 21.70
N LEU A 130 -6.34 -15.69 22.39
CA LEU A 130 -5.86 -15.44 23.75
C LEU A 130 -4.58 -14.59 23.79
N ASN A 131 -4.18 -14.00 22.66
CA ASN A 131 -3.04 -13.11 22.49
C ASN A 131 -1.66 -13.69 22.82
N PHE A 132 -1.51 -15.00 23.08
CA PHE A 132 -0.22 -15.62 23.39
C PHE A 132 0.79 -15.52 22.24
N ARG A 133 0.30 -15.69 21.01
CA ARG A 133 1.14 -15.61 19.81
C ARG A 133 0.30 -15.25 18.60
N ARG A 134 0.75 -14.24 17.86
CA ARG A 134 0.14 -13.83 16.59
C ARG A 134 1.19 -13.90 15.49
N GLU A 135 0.85 -14.54 14.37
CA GLU A 135 1.68 -14.56 13.17
C GLU A 135 0.88 -13.94 12.03
N THR A 136 1.43 -12.87 11.46
CA THR A 136 0.81 -12.13 10.37
C THR A 136 1.75 -12.18 9.16
N ARG A 137 1.22 -12.63 8.03
CA ARG A 137 1.94 -12.64 6.75
C ARG A 137 1.32 -11.62 5.82
N THR A 138 2.16 -10.71 5.36
CA THR A 138 1.79 -9.62 4.45
C THR A 138 2.48 -9.86 3.13
N ARG A 139 1.71 -9.88 2.04
CA ARG A 139 2.20 -10.09 0.67
C ARG A 139 1.60 -9.05 -0.25
N GLY A 140 2.34 -8.58 -1.25
CA GLY A 140 1.79 -7.64 -2.22
C GLY A 140 2.83 -6.85 -3.00
N TRP A 141 2.43 -5.67 -3.46
CA TRP A 141 3.30 -4.74 -4.17
C TRP A 141 2.85 -3.29 -3.95
N ALA A 142 3.78 -2.37 -4.17
CA ALA A 142 3.51 -0.93 -4.13
C ALA A 142 4.20 -0.24 -5.30
N TYR A 143 3.53 0.76 -5.86
CA TYR A 143 4.06 1.56 -6.94
C TYR A 143 3.69 3.03 -6.75
N LYS A 144 4.66 3.91 -6.96
CA LYS A 144 4.49 5.35 -6.95
C LYS A 144 5.07 5.92 -8.23
N MET A 145 4.30 6.76 -8.91
CA MET A 145 4.74 7.49 -10.09
C MET A 145 4.47 8.97 -9.89
N LEU A 146 5.42 9.81 -10.27
CA LEU A 146 5.29 11.25 -10.31
C LEU A 146 5.55 11.71 -11.74
N VAL A 147 4.66 12.54 -12.27
CA VAL A 147 4.86 13.21 -13.56
C VAL A 147 4.65 14.71 -13.39
N LEU A 148 5.50 15.51 -14.02
CA LEU A 148 5.33 16.96 -14.07
C LEU A 148 4.86 17.35 -15.47
N SER A 149 3.87 18.22 -15.52
CA SER A 149 3.33 18.77 -16.74
C SER A 149 3.49 20.28 -16.76
N VAL A 150 3.91 20.81 -17.90
CA VAL A 150 3.92 22.25 -18.21
C VAL A 150 3.06 22.45 -19.44
N ASP A 151 2.06 23.33 -19.36
CA ASP A 151 1.14 23.63 -20.48
C ASP A 151 0.53 22.36 -21.12
N GLY A 152 0.22 21.35 -20.28
CA GLY A 152 -0.34 20.07 -20.71
C GLY A 152 0.64 19.06 -21.35
N LYS A 153 1.94 19.39 -21.44
CA LYS A 153 3.00 18.46 -21.88
C LYS A 153 3.80 17.94 -20.70
N ILE A 154 4.07 16.63 -20.68
CA ILE A 154 4.91 16.03 -19.64
C ILE A 154 6.35 16.46 -19.83
N VAL A 155 6.95 17.12 -18.85
CA VAL A 155 8.36 17.57 -18.89
C VAL A 155 9.28 16.66 -18.07
N TYR A 156 8.74 15.97 -17.08
CA TYR A 156 9.51 15.10 -16.20
C TYR A 156 8.67 13.91 -15.73
N LYS A 157 9.34 12.78 -15.48
CA LYS A 157 8.71 11.58 -14.90
C LYS A 157 9.67 10.87 -13.94
N LEU A 158 9.14 10.42 -12.82
CA LEU A 158 9.84 9.64 -11.81
C LEU A 158 8.95 8.48 -11.36
N TRP A 159 9.57 7.37 -10.98
CA TRP A 159 8.85 6.26 -10.37
C TRP A 159 9.65 5.68 -9.21
N SER A 160 8.95 5.08 -8.27
CA SER A 160 9.49 4.27 -7.19
C SER A 160 8.49 3.18 -6.83
N GLY A 161 8.92 2.15 -6.11
CA GLY A 161 8.00 1.10 -5.68
C GLY A 161 8.69 -0.17 -5.22
N GLU A 162 7.87 -1.08 -4.71
CA GLU A 162 8.23 -2.37 -4.15
C GLU A 162 7.54 -3.46 -4.99
N PRO A 163 8.26 -4.15 -5.90
CA PRO A 163 7.65 -5.15 -6.78
C PRO A 163 7.16 -6.40 -6.06
N ASN A 164 7.78 -6.73 -4.92
CA ASN A 164 7.44 -7.88 -4.11
C ASN A 164 7.59 -7.51 -2.63
N ILE A 165 6.46 -7.26 -1.98
CA ILE A 165 6.37 -7.08 -0.54
C ILE A 165 6.15 -8.46 0.06
N ALA A 166 7.07 -8.87 0.92
CA ALA A 166 6.94 -10.08 1.73
C ALA A 166 7.41 -9.78 3.14
N GLN A 167 6.47 -9.71 4.08
CA GLN A 167 6.75 -9.45 5.49
C GLN A 167 6.07 -10.52 6.34
N ASP A 168 6.82 -11.08 7.27
CA ASP A 168 6.33 -12.05 8.25
C ASP A 168 6.58 -11.48 9.64
N GLN A 169 5.51 -11.17 10.36
CA GLN A 169 5.56 -10.61 11.71
C GLN A 169 5.08 -11.66 12.70
N VAL A 170 5.87 -11.88 13.75
CA VAL A 170 5.54 -12.80 14.85
C VAL A 170 5.58 -12.03 16.16
N ASP A 171 4.41 -11.82 16.75
CA ASP A 171 4.28 -11.23 18.07
C ASP A 171 4.12 -12.36 19.11
N ARG A 172 4.88 -12.32 20.20
CA ARG A 172 4.81 -13.30 21.29
C ARG A 172 4.55 -12.58 22.59
N ASN A 173 3.40 -12.86 23.20
CA ASN A 173 3.02 -12.31 24.49
C ASN A 173 2.90 -13.47 25.48
N PRO A 174 3.98 -13.85 26.20
CA PRO A 174 3.97 -15.01 27.10
C PRO A 174 2.93 -14.90 28.23
N LEU A 175 2.52 -13.69 28.63
CA LEU A 175 1.46 -13.47 29.62
C LEU A 175 0.06 -13.31 28.98
N GLY A 176 -0.03 -13.43 27.66
CA GLY A 176 -1.29 -13.48 26.91
C GLY A 176 -2.19 -12.25 27.17
N PRO A 177 -3.44 -12.43 27.64
CA PRO A 177 -4.36 -11.31 27.87
C PRO A 177 -3.89 -10.32 28.94
N LEU A 178 -3.07 -10.76 29.91
CA LEU A 178 -2.59 -9.92 31.01
C LEU A 178 -1.49 -8.93 30.58
N GLN A 179 -0.90 -9.11 29.39
CA GLN A 179 0.15 -8.24 28.84
C GLN A 179 -0.41 -7.02 28.10
N SER A 180 -1.69 -7.06 27.69
CA SER A 180 -2.33 -6.02 26.88
C SER A 180 -2.69 -4.75 27.66
N SER A 181 -2.67 -4.77 29.00
CA SER A 181 -3.12 -3.66 29.86
C SER A 181 -2.08 -2.54 30.06
N GLY A 182 -0.91 -2.63 29.41
CA GLY A 182 0.17 -1.64 29.53
C GLY A 182 0.30 -0.63 28.39
N ASP A 183 -0.19 -0.93 27.18
CA ASP A 183 0.14 -0.13 25.97
C ASP A 183 -0.79 1.08 25.72
N THR A 184 -1.94 1.17 26.38
CA THR A 184 -2.87 2.29 26.19
C THR A 184 -2.54 3.56 26.99
N ALA A 185 -1.54 3.53 27.88
CA ALA A 185 -1.24 4.67 28.76
C ALA A 185 -0.02 5.53 28.35
N VAL A 186 0.87 5.03 27.48
CA VAL A 186 2.16 5.72 27.18
C VAL A 186 2.15 6.45 25.83
N GLY A 187 1.20 6.19 24.93
CA GLY A 187 1.18 6.74 23.57
C GLY A 187 0.49 8.10 23.35
N ARG A 188 0.18 8.87 24.40
CA ARG A 188 -0.50 10.19 24.29
C ARG A 188 0.25 11.37 24.91
N LEU A 189 1.53 11.22 25.19
CA LEU A 189 2.36 12.30 25.73
C LEU A 189 3.68 12.44 24.97
N PHE A 190 3.65 12.56 23.63
CA PHE A 190 4.67 13.27 22.84
C PHE A 190 4.04 13.77 21.54
#